data_AF-A0A7C5IDG8-F1
#
_entry.id   AF-A0A7C5IDG8-F1
#
_cell.length_a   1.000
_cell.length_b   1.000
_cell.length_c   1.000
_cell.angle_alpha   90.00
_cell.angle_beta   90.00
_cell.angle_gamma   90.00
#
_symmetry.space_group_name_H-M   'P 1'
#
loop_
_entity.id
_entity.type
_entity.pdbx_description
1 polymer ?
#
loop_
_entity_poly.entity_id
_entity_poly.type
_entity_poly.pdbx_seq_one_letter_code
_entity_poly.pdbx_strand_id
1 'polypeptide(L)'
;MRVGLTFNMKKGDIEESSEPPGSPGREVEAEWDTPETIAAVQTALEERHEVIPIDAGGDAYNHLKQVRPDIVFNMAEGESGPYREGYIPSILEHLKIPYTASDPVTLNICLDKARTKEILAYYGLPTSRFRIVRDRSFSFNTLHYLLIVKPLHEGSSIGIRNNSL
;
A
#
# COMPACT_ATOMS: atom_id res chain seq x y z
N MET A 1 -1.08 -7.96 -26.40
CA MET A 1 -0.71 -8.46 -25.07
C MET A 1 -1.89 -8.22 -24.16
N ARG A 2 -2.23 -9.19 -23.33
CA ARG A 2 -3.27 -9.12 -22.30
C ARG A 2 -2.64 -8.64 -21.01
N VAL A 3 -3.00 -7.45 -20.57
CA VAL A 3 -2.50 -6.80 -19.35
C VAL A 3 -3.55 -6.92 -18.27
N GLY A 4 -3.24 -7.59 -17.16
CA GLY A 4 -4.07 -7.50 -15.96
C GLY A 4 -3.82 -6.16 -15.28
N LEU A 5 -4.88 -5.46 -14.87
CA LEU A 5 -4.79 -4.25 -14.06
C LEU A 5 -5.36 -4.57 -12.68
N THR A 6 -4.49 -4.73 -11.68
CA THR A 6 -4.91 -5.01 -10.30
C THR A 6 -5.03 -3.72 -9.50
N PHE A 7 -6.13 -3.55 -8.77
CA PHE A 7 -6.42 -2.32 -8.01
C PHE A 7 -7.25 -2.60 -6.76
N ASN A 8 -7.21 -1.68 -5.80
CA ASN A 8 -8.23 -1.52 -4.76
C ASN A 8 -8.96 -0.19 -5.02
N MET A 9 -10.29 -0.21 -5.01
CA MET A 9 -11.11 0.96 -5.35
C MET A 9 -11.80 1.53 -4.13
N LYS A 10 -11.71 2.85 -3.94
CA LYS A 10 -12.47 3.61 -2.92
C LYS A 10 -13.98 3.40 -3.09
N LYS A 11 -14.69 3.10 -2.00
CA LYS A 11 -16.16 2.94 -2.01
C LYS A 11 -16.82 4.26 -1.63
N GLY A 12 -16.90 5.17 -2.60
CA GLY A 12 -17.56 6.47 -2.46
C GLY A 12 -16.65 7.55 -1.85
N ASP A 13 -17.18 8.78 -1.79
CA ASP A 13 -16.42 9.90 -1.24
C ASP A 13 -16.14 9.66 0.25
N ILE A 14 -14.88 9.79 0.65
CA ILE A 14 -14.45 9.74 2.06
C ILE A 14 -15.30 10.72 2.90
N GLU A 15 -15.85 11.78 2.30
CA GLU A 15 -16.78 12.73 2.95
C GLU A 15 -18.16 12.12 3.27
N GLU A 16 -18.68 11.16 2.50
CA GLU A 16 -19.97 10.47 2.72
C GLU A 16 -19.87 9.24 3.63
N SER A 17 -18.67 8.76 3.97
CA SER A 17 -18.55 7.69 4.96
C SER A 17 -19.08 8.20 6.30
N SER A 18 -20.08 7.51 6.86
CA SER A 18 -20.66 7.80 8.18
C SER A 18 -19.67 7.64 9.34
N GLU A 19 -18.46 7.14 9.07
CA GLU A 19 -17.43 6.91 10.07
C GLU A 19 -16.65 8.19 10.41
N PRO A 20 -16.36 8.44 11.70
CA PRO A 20 -15.64 9.64 12.12
C PRO A 20 -14.22 9.73 11.54
N PRO A 21 -13.62 10.93 11.40
CA PRO A 21 -12.22 11.06 11.02
C PRO A 21 -11.30 10.26 11.95
N GLY A 22 -10.42 9.42 11.39
CA GLY A 22 -9.56 8.52 12.17
C GLY A 22 -10.21 7.19 12.57
N SER A 23 -11.33 6.85 11.94
CA SER A 23 -11.92 5.50 12.00
C SER A 23 -11.12 4.51 11.14
N PRO A 24 -11.06 3.24 11.53
CA PRO A 24 -10.32 2.22 10.78
C PRO A 24 -10.76 2.08 9.31
N GLY A 25 -12.05 2.24 9.01
CA GLY A 25 -12.57 2.15 7.63
C GLY A 25 -12.09 3.29 6.74
N ARG A 26 -12.15 4.54 7.22
CA ARG A 26 -11.63 5.71 6.49
C ARG A 26 -10.12 5.69 6.27
N GLU A 27 -9.36 5.08 7.17
CA GLU A 27 -7.90 4.99 7.05
C GLU A 27 -7.48 3.97 5.99
N VAL A 28 -8.18 2.83 5.89
CA VAL A 28 -7.91 1.81 4.85
C VAL A 28 -8.19 2.35 3.45
N GLU A 29 -9.29 3.06 3.27
CA GLU A 29 -9.63 3.63 1.96
C GLU A 29 -8.68 4.75 1.53
N ALA A 30 -7.96 5.40 2.44
CA ALA A 30 -7.07 6.51 2.08
C ALA A 30 -5.99 6.09 1.08
N GLU A 31 -5.53 4.84 1.18
CA GLU A 31 -4.52 4.22 0.31
C GLU A 31 -5.07 3.71 -1.02
N TRP A 32 -6.40 3.64 -1.19
CA TRP A 32 -7.00 3.11 -2.41
C TRP A 32 -7.13 4.19 -3.48
N ASP A 33 -7.19 3.77 -4.75
CA ASP A 33 -7.36 4.69 -5.86
C ASP A 33 -8.83 5.06 -6.07
N THR A 34 -9.07 6.25 -6.61
CA THR A 34 -10.42 6.66 -7.01
C THR A 34 -10.82 5.95 -8.32
N PRO A 35 -12.13 5.80 -8.59
CA PRO A 35 -12.59 5.26 -9.87
C PRO A 35 -12.02 6.01 -11.08
N GLU A 36 -11.84 7.34 -10.97
CA GLU A 36 -11.28 8.18 -12.03
C GLU A 36 -9.81 7.84 -12.29
N THR A 37 -9.00 7.64 -11.25
CA THR A 37 -7.59 7.25 -11.40
C THR A 37 -7.48 5.87 -12.04
N ILE A 38 -8.27 4.90 -11.59
CA ILE A 38 -8.27 3.54 -12.15
C ILE A 38 -8.68 3.58 -13.63
N ALA A 39 -9.75 4.31 -13.97
CA ALA A 39 -10.22 4.47 -15.33
C ALA A 39 -9.20 5.16 -16.24
N ALA A 40 -8.48 6.17 -15.73
CA ALA A 40 -7.44 6.87 -16.48
C ALA A 40 -6.26 5.94 -16.82
N VAL A 41 -5.80 5.14 -15.86
CA VAL A 41 -4.72 4.15 -16.12
C VAL A 41 -5.20 3.06 -17.06
N GLN A 42 -6.41 2.54 -16.87
CA GLN A 42 -7.01 1.55 -17.76
C GLN A 42 -7.06 2.08 -19.20
N THR A 43 -7.61 3.28 -19.41
CA THR A 43 -7.74 3.90 -20.73
C THR A 43 -6.38 4.06 -21.41
N ALA A 44 -5.37 4.51 -20.67
CA ALA A 44 -4.01 4.67 -21.19
C ALA A 44 -3.38 3.33 -21.63
N LEU A 45 -3.60 2.25 -20.88
CA LEU A 45 -3.12 0.91 -21.24
C LEU A 45 -3.89 0.33 -22.44
N GLU A 46 -5.20 0.60 -22.52
CA GLU A 46 -6.08 0.17 -23.61
C GLU A 46 -5.72 0.76 -24.98
N GLU A 47 -4.96 1.87 -25.03
CA GLU A 47 -4.44 2.41 -26.29
C GLU A 47 -3.60 1.40 -27.09
N ARG A 48 -2.98 0.42 -26.41
CA ARG A 48 -2.02 -0.52 -27.02
C ARG A 48 -2.20 -1.97 -26.61
N HIS A 49 -3.01 -2.25 -25.59
CA HIS A 49 -3.14 -3.57 -24.99
C HIS A 49 -4.59 -3.92 -24.71
N GLU A 50 -4.88 -5.22 -24.58
CA GLU A 50 -6.15 -5.68 -24.02
C GLU A 50 -6.03 -5.64 -22.50
N VAL A 51 -6.85 -4.85 -21.82
CA VAL A 51 -6.77 -4.68 -20.36
C VAL A 51 -7.86 -5.48 -19.66
N ILE A 52 -7.47 -6.20 -18.61
CA ILE A 52 -8.36 -7.01 -17.78
C ILE A 52 -8.36 -6.42 -16.37
N PRO A 53 -9.42 -5.71 -15.96
CA PRO A 53 -9.51 -5.17 -14.60
C PRO A 53 -9.69 -6.29 -13.58
N ILE A 54 -8.94 -6.22 -12.47
CA ILE A 54 -8.93 -7.22 -11.41
C ILE A 54 -8.99 -6.50 -10.06
N ASP A 55 -10.13 -6.58 -9.40
CA ASP A 55 -10.31 -6.06 -8.04
C ASP A 55 -9.55 -6.94 -7.02
N ALA A 56 -8.60 -6.33 -6.31
CA ALA A 56 -7.76 -6.98 -5.31
C ALA A 56 -8.48 -7.24 -3.98
N GLY A 57 -9.62 -6.60 -3.71
CA GLY A 57 -10.49 -6.90 -2.56
C GLY A 57 -11.43 -8.09 -2.81
N GLY A 58 -11.53 -8.56 -4.06
CA GLY A 58 -12.32 -9.72 -4.45
C GLY A 58 -11.53 -11.04 -4.43
N ASP A 59 -11.98 -12.01 -5.22
CA ASP A 59 -11.28 -13.29 -5.43
C ASP A 59 -10.16 -13.15 -6.48
N ALA A 60 -9.19 -12.28 -6.20
CA ALA A 60 -8.11 -11.95 -7.11
C ALA A 60 -7.27 -13.18 -7.49
N TYR A 61 -7.06 -14.12 -6.55
CA TYR A 61 -6.30 -15.34 -6.80
C TYR A 61 -6.95 -16.21 -7.88
N ASN A 62 -8.23 -16.55 -7.74
CA ASN A 62 -8.89 -17.40 -8.73
C ASN A 62 -9.09 -16.67 -10.05
N HIS A 63 -9.36 -15.35 -10.02
CA HIS A 63 -9.48 -14.55 -11.22
C HIS A 63 -8.17 -14.55 -12.02
N LEU A 64 -7.03 -14.23 -11.38
CA LEU A 64 -5.70 -14.27 -12.01
C LEU A 64 -5.34 -15.65 -12.54
N LYS A 65 -5.68 -16.70 -11.78
CA LYS A 65 -5.45 -18.10 -12.18
C LYS A 65 -6.27 -18.48 -13.42
N GLN A 66 -7.48 -17.96 -13.56
CA GLN A 66 -8.36 -18.23 -14.69
C GLN A 66 -7.96 -17.41 -15.93
N VAL A 67 -7.77 -16.10 -15.78
CA VAL A 67 -7.53 -15.21 -16.93
C VAL A 67 -6.11 -15.30 -17.47
N ARG A 68 -5.12 -15.58 -16.60
CA ARG A 68 -3.69 -15.67 -16.92
C ARG A 68 -3.22 -14.60 -17.93
N PRO A 69 -3.18 -13.31 -17.53
CA PRO A 69 -2.65 -12.25 -18.38
C PRO A 69 -1.16 -12.50 -18.68
N ASP A 70 -0.66 -11.87 -19.74
CA ASP A 70 0.76 -11.94 -20.13
C ASP A 70 1.65 -11.18 -19.12
N ILE A 71 1.11 -10.10 -18.53
CA ILE A 71 1.73 -9.28 -17.48
C ILE A 71 0.63 -8.61 -16.64
N VAL A 72 0.94 -8.27 -15.40
CA VAL A 72 0.08 -7.45 -14.54
C VAL A 72 0.70 -6.08 -14.28
N PHE A 73 -0.05 -5.02 -14.58
CA PHE A 73 0.21 -3.68 -14.07
C PHE A 73 -0.42 -3.57 -12.68
N ASN A 74 0.40 -3.60 -11.63
CA ASN A 74 -0.07 -3.65 -10.25
C ASN A 74 -0.22 -2.25 -9.62
N MET A 75 -1.43 -1.91 -9.22
CA MET A 75 -1.78 -0.73 -8.42
C MET A 75 -2.48 -1.11 -7.10
N ALA A 76 -2.53 -2.39 -6.76
CA ALA A 76 -3.19 -2.83 -5.54
C ALA A 76 -2.31 -2.59 -4.30
N GLU A 77 -2.91 -2.01 -3.26
CA GLU A 77 -2.28 -1.76 -1.95
C GLU A 77 -2.71 -2.79 -0.90
N GLY A 78 -3.78 -3.55 -1.16
CA GLY A 78 -4.38 -4.49 -0.22
C GLY A 78 -5.26 -3.80 0.84
N GLU A 79 -5.99 -4.61 1.62
CA GLU A 79 -6.98 -4.07 2.57
C GLU A 79 -6.40 -3.82 3.95
N SER A 80 -5.68 -4.80 4.52
CA SER A 80 -5.23 -4.71 5.91
C SER A 80 -3.99 -5.55 6.21
N GLY A 81 -3.32 -5.16 7.28
CA GLY A 81 -2.14 -5.84 7.79
C GLY A 81 -0.83 -5.17 7.37
N PRO A 82 0.28 -5.53 8.04
CA PRO A 82 1.57 -4.86 7.89
C PRO A 82 2.28 -5.15 6.55
N TYR A 83 1.72 -6.04 5.73
CA TYR A 83 2.33 -6.57 4.49
C TYR A 83 1.35 -6.49 3.30
N ARG A 84 0.34 -5.61 3.40
CA ARG A 84 -0.80 -5.55 2.48
C ARG A 84 -0.40 -5.31 1.03
N GLU A 85 0.61 -4.46 0.79
CA GLU A 85 1.11 -4.14 -0.55
C GLU A 85 1.76 -5.36 -1.23
N GLY A 86 2.25 -6.32 -0.44
CA GLY A 86 2.88 -7.54 -0.94
C GLY A 86 1.89 -8.65 -1.34
N TYR A 87 0.59 -8.52 -1.08
CA TYR A 87 -0.37 -9.63 -1.28
C TYR A 87 -0.55 -10.00 -2.75
N ILE A 88 -0.87 -9.04 -3.62
CA ILE A 88 -1.04 -9.29 -5.06
C ILE A 88 0.28 -9.76 -5.70
N PRO A 89 1.43 -9.08 -5.49
CA PRO A 89 2.73 -9.57 -5.95
C PRO A 89 3.03 -11.01 -5.51
N SER A 90 2.69 -11.40 -4.27
CA SER A 90 2.89 -12.78 -3.80
C SER A 90 2.04 -13.80 -4.56
N ILE A 91 0.80 -13.43 -4.91
CA ILE A 91 -0.08 -14.27 -5.75
C ILE A 91 0.52 -14.41 -7.15
N LEU A 92 1.03 -13.33 -7.72
CA LEU A 92 1.61 -13.30 -9.07
C LEU A 92 2.90 -14.13 -9.16
N GLU A 93 3.77 -14.03 -8.14
CA GLU A 93 4.95 -14.90 -7.96
C GLU A 93 4.54 -16.38 -7.93
N HIS A 94 3.53 -16.73 -7.12
CA HIS A 94 3.03 -18.09 -7.03
C HIS A 94 2.47 -18.62 -8.37
N LEU A 95 1.73 -17.77 -9.08
CA LEU A 95 1.14 -18.12 -10.38
C LEU A 95 2.12 -18.00 -11.55
N LYS A 96 3.35 -17.52 -11.31
CA LYS A 96 4.39 -17.22 -12.31
C LYS A 96 3.88 -16.29 -13.41
N ILE A 97 3.18 -15.23 -13.02
CA ILE A 97 2.69 -14.18 -13.90
C ILE A 97 3.62 -12.97 -13.74
N PRO A 98 4.27 -12.48 -14.80
CA PRO A 98 5.09 -11.27 -14.72
C PRO A 98 4.28 -10.05 -14.27
N TYR A 99 4.91 -9.10 -13.58
CA TYR A 99 4.23 -7.89 -13.13
C TYR A 99 5.17 -6.69 -13.01
N THR A 100 4.58 -5.49 -12.93
CA THR A 100 5.30 -4.22 -12.80
C THR A 100 5.72 -3.93 -11.37
N ALA A 101 6.71 -3.05 -11.20
CA ALA A 101 7.22 -2.57 -9.92
C ALA A 101 7.96 -3.64 -9.10
N SER A 102 7.95 -3.50 -7.78
CA SER A 102 8.82 -4.23 -6.86
C SER A 102 8.25 -5.60 -6.45
N ASP A 103 9.15 -6.52 -6.08
CA ASP A 103 8.78 -7.83 -5.56
C ASP A 103 8.16 -7.78 -4.15
N PRO A 104 7.52 -8.87 -3.68
CA PRO A 104 6.83 -8.87 -2.38
C PRO A 104 7.76 -8.60 -1.20
N VAL A 105 9.01 -9.07 -1.24
CA VAL A 105 9.98 -8.85 -0.15
C VAL A 105 10.32 -7.38 -0.09
N THR A 106 10.62 -6.78 -1.24
CA THR A 106 10.92 -5.34 -1.34
C THR A 106 9.76 -4.49 -0.84
N LEU A 107 8.53 -4.75 -1.31
CA LEU A 107 7.34 -3.99 -0.89
C LEU A 107 7.10 -4.10 0.63
N ASN A 108 7.16 -5.31 1.19
CA ASN A 108 6.95 -5.51 2.62
C ASN A 108 8.02 -4.84 3.48
N ILE A 109 9.28 -4.80 3.01
CA ILE A 109 10.35 -4.06 3.68
C ILE A 109 10.09 -2.56 3.62
N CYS A 110 9.68 -2.04 2.45
CA CYS A 110 9.42 -0.62 2.22
C CYS A 110 8.25 -0.09 3.06
N LEU A 111 7.20 -0.90 3.23
CA LEU A 111 6.05 -0.55 4.06
C LEU A 111 6.39 -0.49 5.56
N ASP A 112 7.27 -1.39 6.03
CA ASP A 112 7.81 -1.33 7.39
C ASP A 112 8.94 -0.30 7.51
N LYS A 113 8.58 0.89 8.00
CA LYS A 113 9.53 2.01 8.14
C LYS A 113 10.69 1.67 9.08
N ALA A 114 10.52 0.80 10.07
CA ALA A 114 11.64 0.40 10.91
C ALA A 114 12.60 -0.49 10.13
N ARG A 115 12.09 -1.52 9.43
CA ARG A 115 12.93 -2.42 8.62
C ARG A 115 13.67 -1.70 7.53
N THR A 116 13.00 -0.81 6.81
CA THR A 116 13.65 0.08 5.83
C THR A 116 14.80 0.85 6.47
N LYS A 117 14.57 1.50 7.62
CA LYS A 117 15.59 2.33 8.28
C LYS A 117 16.74 1.52 8.85
N GLU A 118 16.49 0.31 9.35
CA GLU A 118 17.53 -0.63 9.78
C GLU A 118 18.44 -1.02 8.63
N ILE A 119 17.87 -1.36 7.47
CA ILE A 119 18.62 -1.72 6.26
C ILE A 119 19.43 -0.52 5.75
N LEU A 120 18.81 0.66 5.62
CA LEU A 120 19.51 1.87 5.21
C LEU A 120 20.70 2.17 6.14
N ALA A 121 20.48 2.11 7.46
CA ALA A 121 21.54 2.36 8.44
C ALA A 121 22.67 1.33 8.37
N TYR A 122 22.34 0.05 8.16
CA TYR A 122 23.32 -1.02 7.99
C TYR A 122 24.25 -0.76 6.79
N TYR A 123 23.71 -0.27 5.68
CA TYR A 123 24.49 0.09 4.48
C TYR A 123 25.09 1.50 4.51
N GLY A 124 25.00 2.22 5.63
CA GLY A 124 25.55 3.57 5.77
C GLY A 124 24.79 4.66 5.00
N LEU A 125 23.57 4.38 4.56
CA LEU A 125 22.70 5.37 3.92
C LEU A 125 22.06 6.29 4.97
N PRO A 126 22.07 7.62 4.77
CA PRO A 126 21.52 8.57 5.74
C PRO A 126 20.04 8.29 6.05
N THR A 127 19.74 8.15 7.35
CA THR A 127 18.37 8.01 7.84
C THR A 127 18.25 8.61 9.24
N SER A 128 17.11 9.22 9.56
CA SER A 128 16.89 9.81 10.88
C SER A 128 16.98 8.75 12.00
N ARG A 129 17.54 9.11 13.15
CA ARG A 129 17.45 8.25 14.34
C ARG A 129 15.99 8.02 14.69
N PHE A 130 15.65 6.82 15.13
CA PHE A 130 14.27 6.45 15.42
C PHE A 130 14.19 5.50 16.60
N ARG A 131 12.97 5.35 17.13
CA ARG A 131 12.62 4.37 18.14
C ARG A 131 11.21 3.84 17.84
N ILE A 132 11.02 2.54 17.97
CA ILE A 132 9.70 1.93 17.89
C ILE A 132 9.06 2.01 19.27
N VAL A 133 7.89 2.62 19.35
CA VAL A 133 7.08 2.70 20.57
C VAL A 133 5.84 1.84 20.37
N ARG A 134 5.63 0.85 21.24
CA ARG A 134 4.47 -0.05 21.21
C ARG A 134 3.48 0.20 22.34
N ASP A 135 3.98 0.74 23.45
CA ASP A 135 3.20 1.01 24.65
C ASP A 135 2.96 2.52 24.79
N ARG A 136 1.72 2.88 25.11
CA ARG A 136 1.31 4.26 25.42
C ARG A 136 1.94 4.79 26.70
N SER A 137 2.41 3.92 27.60
CA SER A 137 3.12 4.28 28.82
C SER A 137 4.56 4.78 28.58
N PHE A 138 5.03 4.73 27.33
CA PHE A 138 6.39 5.13 26.99
C PHE A 138 6.67 6.59 27.34
N SER A 139 7.69 6.81 28.16
CA SER A 139 8.12 8.16 28.55
C SER A 139 9.01 8.79 27.48
N PHE A 140 8.54 9.90 26.92
CA PHE A 140 9.27 10.69 25.93
C PHE A 140 10.36 11.58 26.54
N ASN A 141 10.50 11.62 27.88
CA ASN A 141 11.42 12.52 28.61
C ASN A 141 12.90 12.29 28.27
N THR A 142 13.23 11.16 27.65
CA THR A 142 14.61 10.81 27.24
C THR A 142 14.93 11.19 25.80
N LEU A 143 13.96 11.73 25.05
CA LEU A 143 14.13 12.09 23.65
C LEU A 143 14.36 13.60 23.49
N HIS A 144 15.21 13.96 22.54
CA HIS A 144 15.46 15.35 22.18
C HIS A 144 14.41 15.80 21.15
N TYR A 145 13.71 16.89 21.42
CA TYR A 145 12.78 17.54 20.48
C TYR A 145 13.57 18.30 19.40
N LEU A 146 13.12 18.42 18.14
CA LEU A 146 11.82 18.18 17.51
C LEU A 146 11.66 16.74 16.99
N LEU A 147 10.56 16.07 17.34
CA LEU A 147 10.26 14.69 16.93
C LEU A 147 9.03 14.64 16.03
N ILE A 148 8.96 13.64 15.16
CA ILE A 148 7.76 13.27 14.42
C ILE A 148 7.36 11.87 14.85
N VAL A 149 6.09 11.70 15.23
CA VAL A 149 5.47 10.39 15.45
C VAL A 149 4.74 10.01 14.17
N LYS A 150 4.91 8.76 13.72
CA LYS A 150 4.21 8.22 12.56
C LYS A 150 3.91 6.74 12.76
N PRO A 151 2.76 6.25 12.25
CA PRO A 151 2.49 4.81 12.23
C PRO A 151 3.57 4.03 11.50
N LEU A 152 3.87 2.83 12.02
CA LEU A 152 4.97 2.02 11.51
C LEU A 152 4.70 1.52 10.08
N HIS A 153 3.47 1.08 9.82
CA HIS A 153 3.06 0.34 8.61
C HIS A 153 2.06 1.10 7.71
N GLU A 154 1.90 2.41 7.86
CA GLU A 154 0.94 3.19 7.04
C GLU A 154 1.60 4.09 5.99
N GLY A 155 0.94 4.32 4.86
CA GLY A 155 1.29 5.29 3.83
C GLY A 155 0.47 6.57 3.96
N SER A 156 0.36 7.32 2.86
CA SER A 156 -0.53 8.49 2.67
C SER A 156 -0.63 9.50 3.81
N SER A 157 0.43 9.65 4.61
CA SER A 157 0.45 10.47 5.84
C SER A 157 -0.63 10.12 6.86
N ILE A 158 -1.18 8.90 6.81
CA ILE A 158 -2.12 8.40 7.82
C ILE A 158 -1.46 8.51 9.21
N GLY A 159 -2.21 9.03 10.17
CA GLY A 159 -1.72 9.32 11.52
C GLY A 159 -0.79 10.53 11.66
N ILE A 160 -0.54 11.30 10.59
CA ILE A 160 0.24 12.54 10.62
C ILE A 160 -0.62 13.70 10.07
N ARG A 161 -1.23 14.48 10.96
CA ARG A 161 -2.11 15.61 10.65
C ARG A 161 -1.64 16.88 11.35
N ASN A 162 -2.19 18.03 10.94
CA ASN A 162 -1.88 19.33 11.58
C ASN A 162 -2.26 19.39 13.06
N ASN A 163 -3.18 18.53 13.52
CA ASN A 163 -3.57 18.37 14.92
C ASN A 163 -2.94 17.12 15.57
N SER A 164 -1.99 16.46 14.91
CA SER A 164 -1.19 15.39 15.50
C SER A 164 -0.08 16.03 16.33
N LEU A 165 -0.44 16.58 17.49
CA LEU A 165 0.38 16.91 18.68
C LEU A 165 -0.50 17.62 19.73
#